data_AF-A0A3D1BR72-F1
#
_entry.id   AF-A0A3D1BR72-F1
#
_cell.length_a   1.000
_cell.length_b   1.000
_cell.length_c   1.000
_cell.angle_alpha   90.00
_cell.angle_beta   90.00
_cell.angle_gamma   90.00
#
_symmetry.space_group_name_H-M   'P 1'
#
loop_
_entity.id
_entity.type
_entity.pdbx_description
1 polymer ?
#
loop_
_entity_poly.entity_id
_entity_poly.type
_entity_poly.pdbx_seq_one_letter_code
_entity_poly.pdbx_strand_id
1 'polypeptide(L)'
;SCLDYWEDDLILQAFNRTLLLSPQLYGNPWFLRDDEYPKLARIFNLARKYSSILVNGTVLPEEKYGEKSVSRGNSDTRLVTLRNLSWEKNNVNLTIGEETGLTKDITYEVRLLHPVERIIGSFEKGQSLDIPVDPFRSALVLVCPDNEGGIGIKGCDYELIREVKDKPVIIKLKGFPGTIHRIRLVDAGNEFSSATIDGSPVNSLLKGKSFTVTFDGELLKEPYHRKLAELKPCDVPDDAEALYEATIFATDNNALEIRELQKSGETSVPEVKEARDAFLNQSLLIDRGIWDRYMFDNDYNTSFYVSRRRHKADLLNGGSLRLDFGELVEMDELVIEVGSEHALQPWKTEEAAFLEISSNLKDWKEIRILANKTMKINLDPERPVRYVRFKGTPDKIIEVKGYLNGSELDRSKWKGSHLYSPYYRIKAEKAWTASTVLSEIPDGSYLAVCLEGEHGIEGAYAALRVDDKPVGAPDRSPSYPANPWEYPVVKAKSHYTYYIPVTSDMRGKNIDIVALGMKGGVYNFKPEVWLTAYPAPYKEKELILIRDK
;
A
#
# COMPACT_ATOMS: atom_id res chain seq x y z
N SER A 1 7.23 7.18 1.55
CA SER A 1 6.45 6.73 0.39
C SER A 1 5.75 5.47 0.79
N CYS A 2 4.42 5.53 0.78
CA CYS A 2 3.55 4.38 0.58
C CYS A 2 2.57 4.93 -0.44
N LEU A 3 2.74 4.61 -1.72
CA LEU A 3 1.87 5.08 -2.79
C LEU A 3 0.54 4.31 -2.80
N ASP A 4 0.13 3.67 -1.72
CA ASP A 4 -1.26 3.23 -1.59
C ASP A 4 -2.07 4.39 -1.06
N TYR A 5 -3.23 4.62 -1.66
CA TYR A 5 -4.11 5.73 -1.32
C TYR A 5 -3.48 7.12 -1.48
N TRP A 6 -2.46 7.26 -2.33
CA TRP A 6 -1.82 8.56 -2.64
C TRP A 6 -2.85 9.59 -3.15
N GLU A 7 -3.91 9.11 -3.78
CA GLU A 7 -4.99 9.93 -4.31
C GLU A 7 -5.75 10.66 -3.19
N ASP A 8 -5.84 10.08 -1.98
CA ASP A 8 -6.53 10.70 -0.85
C ASP A 8 -5.77 11.94 -0.33
N ASP A 9 -4.44 11.83 -0.19
CA ASP A 9 -3.60 12.98 0.17
C ASP A 9 -3.68 14.07 -0.91
N LEU A 10 -3.59 13.69 -2.18
CA LEU A 10 -3.65 14.65 -3.28
C LEU A 10 -5.01 15.36 -3.36
N ILE A 11 -6.12 14.66 -3.10
CA ILE A 11 -7.47 15.25 -3.02
C ILE A 11 -7.54 16.29 -1.90
N LEU A 12 -7.08 15.95 -0.70
CA LEU A 12 -7.08 16.89 0.43
C LEU A 12 -6.14 18.07 0.15
N GLN A 13 -4.98 17.83 -0.46
CA GLN A 13 -4.06 18.91 -0.80
C GLN A 13 -4.62 19.85 -1.88
N ALA A 14 -5.30 19.30 -2.89
CA ALA A 14 -5.88 20.05 -4.02
C ALA A 14 -7.15 20.82 -3.63
N PHE A 15 -8.06 20.18 -2.90
CA PHE A 15 -9.43 20.68 -2.69
C PHE A 15 -9.76 21.02 -1.22
N ASN A 16 -8.98 20.57 -0.24
CA ASN A 16 -9.17 20.96 1.17
C ASN A 16 -8.22 22.11 1.53
N ARG A 17 -6.90 21.91 1.36
CA ARG A 17 -5.86 22.91 1.66
C ARG A 17 -5.77 24.01 0.59
N THR A 18 -5.71 23.62 -0.68
CA THR A 18 -5.68 24.51 -1.86
C THR A 18 -4.64 25.64 -1.73
N LEU A 19 -3.35 25.28 -1.67
CA LEU A 19 -2.27 26.27 -1.72
C LEU A 19 -2.01 26.73 -3.15
N LEU A 20 -1.20 27.79 -3.29
CA LEU A 20 -0.80 28.35 -4.58
C LEU A 20 -0.22 27.30 -5.55
N LEU A 21 0.48 26.29 -5.03
CA LEU A 21 1.10 25.22 -5.82
C LEU A 21 0.26 23.94 -5.88
N SER A 22 -0.95 23.92 -5.30
CA SER A 22 -1.81 22.73 -5.31
C SER A 22 -2.43 22.49 -6.70
N PRO A 23 -2.57 21.22 -7.16
CA PRO A 23 -2.05 20.00 -6.52
C PRO A 23 -0.53 19.89 -6.64
N GLN A 24 0.14 19.47 -5.56
CA GLN A 24 1.58 19.39 -5.43
C GLN A 24 2.02 17.97 -5.10
N LEU A 25 2.80 17.36 -6.01
CA LEU A 25 3.37 16.03 -5.79
C LEU A 25 4.69 16.15 -5.02
N TYR A 26 4.73 15.60 -3.81
CA TYR A 26 5.96 15.39 -3.05
C TYR A 26 6.38 13.93 -3.17
N GLY A 27 7.31 13.65 -4.07
CA GLY A 27 7.76 12.30 -4.37
C GLY A 27 8.08 12.16 -5.85
N ASN A 28 8.34 10.92 -6.27
CA ASN A 28 8.63 10.61 -7.66
C ASN A 28 7.40 9.94 -8.31
N PRO A 29 6.57 10.70 -9.07
CA PRO A 29 5.35 10.15 -9.66
C PRO A 29 5.61 9.10 -10.74
N TRP A 30 6.86 8.97 -11.21
CA TRP A 30 7.24 7.94 -12.16
C TRP A 30 7.13 6.53 -11.56
N PHE A 31 7.09 6.39 -10.23
CA PHE A 31 6.83 5.12 -9.53
C PHE A 31 5.35 4.89 -9.21
N LEU A 32 4.43 5.45 -9.99
CA LEU A 32 3.04 4.99 -10.03
C LEU A 32 2.89 3.86 -11.05
N ARG A 33 1.92 2.97 -10.83
CA ARG A 33 1.49 2.00 -11.86
C ARG A 33 0.88 2.74 -13.05
N ASP A 34 0.93 2.11 -14.22
CA ASP A 34 0.36 2.68 -15.44
C ASP A 34 -1.14 3.00 -15.31
N ASP A 35 -1.87 2.16 -14.57
CA ASP A 35 -3.31 2.32 -14.33
C ASP A 35 -3.66 3.44 -13.33
N GLU A 36 -2.67 4.02 -12.63
CA GLU A 36 -2.86 5.11 -11.68
C GLU A 36 -2.74 6.50 -12.33
N TYR A 37 -2.02 6.63 -13.45
CA TYR A 37 -1.87 7.92 -14.14
C TYR A 37 -3.19 8.56 -14.60
N PRO A 38 -4.21 7.82 -15.07
CA PRO A 38 -5.51 8.42 -15.38
C PRO A 38 -6.16 9.09 -14.16
N LYS A 39 -6.08 8.47 -12.98
CA LYS A 39 -6.59 9.07 -11.73
C LYS A 39 -5.79 10.33 -11.38
N LEU A 40 -4.48 10.30 -11.56
CA LEU A 40 -3.61 11.47 -11.33
C LEU A 40 -4.02 12.63 -12.25
N ALA A 41 -4.12 12.36 -13.56
CA ALA A 41 -4.55 13.34 -14.54
C ALA A 41 -5.96 13.88 -14.23
N ARG A 42 -6.88 13.01 -13.80
CA ARG A 42 -8.25 13.41 -13.42
C ARG A 42 -8.25 14.42 -12.27
N ILE A 43 -7.45 14.20 -11.22
CA ILE A 43 -7.35 15.13 -10.09
C ILE A 43 -6.81 16.50 -10.54
N PHE A 44 -5.75 16.53 -11.34
CA PHE A 44 -5.20 17.78 -11.89
C PHE A 44 -6.18 18.51 -12.81
N ASN A 45 -6.90 17.77 -13.65
CA ASN A 45 -7.91 18.34 -14.55
C ASN A 45 -9.08 18.95 -13.78
N LEU A 46 -9.55 18.28 -12.72
CA LEU A 46 -10.60 18.82 -11.83
C LEU A 46 -10.12 20.09 -11.12
N ALA A 47 -8.91 20.07 -10.54
CA ALA A 47 -8.34 21.23 -9.87
C ALA A 47 -8.21 22.42 -10.83
N ARG A 48 -7.76 22.18 -12.07
CA ARG A 48 -7.68 23.21 -13.12
C ARG A 48 -9.06 23.72 -13.51
N LYS A 49 -10.03 22.84 -13.75
CA LYS A 49 -11.41 23.18 -14.15
C LYS A 49 -12.07 24.13 -13.15
N TYR A 50 -11.91 23.87 -11.85
CA TYR A 50 -12.55 24.64 -10.79
C TYR A 50 -11.62 25.69 -10.13
N SER A 51 -10.41 25.90 -10.66
CA SER A 51 -9.38 26.76 -10.06
C SER A 51 -9.87 28.17 -9.68
N SER A 52 -10.72 28.78 -10.51
CA SER A 52 -11.26 30.12 -10.29
C SER A 52 -12.20 30.22 -9.07
N ILE A 53 -12.80 29.11 -8.65
CA ILE A 53 -13.75 29.07 -7.52
C ILE A 53 -13.19 28.40 -6.27
N LEU A 54 -12.05 27.70 -6.36
CA LEU A 54 -11.43 27.03 -5.20
C LEU A 54 -10.77 27.99 -4.20
N VAL A 55 -10.54 29.24 -4.58
CA VAL A 55 -9.87 30.25 -3.73
C VAL A 55 -10.61 30.55 -2.43
N ASN A 56 -11.95 30.43 -2.42
CA ASN A 56 -12.78 30.68 -1.26
C ASN A 56 -13.23 29.37 -0.62
N GLY A 57 -12.83 29.14 0.64
CA GLY A 57 -13.19 27.95 1.40
C GLY A 57 -13.89 28.27 2.71
N THR A 58 -14.83 27.42 3.09
CA THR A 58 -15.53 27.44 4.37
C THR A 58 -15.23 26.14 5.10
N VAL A 59 -14.67 26.25 6.32
CA VAL A 59 -14.53 25.10 7.22
C VAL A 59 -15.92 24.72 7.70
N LEU A 60 -16.29 23.46 7.54
CA LEU A 60 -17.59 22.95 7.93
C LEU A 60 -17.57 22.48 9.40
N PRO A 61 -18.70 22.56 10.12
CA PRO A 61 -18.78 22.12 11.52
C PRO A 61 -18.40 20.64 11.69
N GLU A 62 -17.42 20.34 12.55
CA GLU A 62 -16.85 19.00 12.68
C GLU A 62 -17.85 18.00 13.25
N GLU A 63 -18.75 18.43 14.14
CA GLU A 63 -19.78 17.60 14.74
C GLU A 63 -20.77 17.02 13.72
N LYS A 64 -20.88 17.64 12.53
CA LYS A 64 -21.78 17.22 11.46
C LYS A 64 -21.04 16.62 10.26
N TYR A 65 -19.91 17.20 9.87
CA TYR A 65 -19.21 16.81 8.64
C TYR A 65 -17.92 16.01 8.87
N GLY A 66 -17.52 15.82 10.13
CA GLY A 66 -16.25 15.21 10.49
C GLY A 66 -15.08 16.19 10.49
N GLU A 67 -13.95 15.71 11.01
CA GLU A 67 -12.75 16.52 11.25
C GLU A 67 -12.24 17.20 9.97
N LYS A 68 -11.98 18.52 10.06
CA LYS A 68 -11.37 19.32 8.98
C LYS A 68 -12.07 19.19 7.62
N SER A 69 -13.39 19.04 7.60
CA SER A 69 -14.18 19.08 6.37
C SER A 69 -14.26 20.51 5.83
N VAL A 70 -14.14 20.67 4.51
CA VAL A 70 -14.08 22.00 3.87
C VAL A 70 -14.94 22.01 2.62
N SER A 71 -15.76 23.04 2.47
CA SER A 71 -16.49 23.37 1.24
C SER A 71 -15.83 24.54 0.51
N ARG A 72 -15.42 24.36 -0.75
CA ARG A 72 -14.81 25.40 -1.59
C ARG A 72 -15.61 25.65 -2.84
N GLY A 73 -15.71 26.89 -3.29
CA GLY A 73 -16.45 27.23 -4.51
C GLY A 73 -17.14 28.58 -4.47
N ASN A 74 -18.23 28.70 -5.22
CA ASN A 74 -19.05 29.91 -5.36
C ASN A 74 -20.51 29.66 -4.88
N SER A 75 -21.45 30.52 -5.26
CA SER A 75 -22.84 30.46 -4.78
C SER A 75 -23.68 29.29 -5.30
N ASP A 76 -23.26 28.63 -6.37
CA ASP A 76 -24.02 27.57 -7.05
C ASP A 76 -23.20 26.29 -7.29
N THR A 77 -21.88 26.35 -7.11
CA THR A 77 -20.97 25.23 -7.31
C THR A 77 -20.01 25.12 -6.13
N ARG A 78 -19.99 23.96 -5.49
CA ARG A 78 -19.13 23.65 -4.35
C ARG A 78 -18.45 22.30 -4.52
N LEU A 79 -17.18 22.26 -4.14
CA LEU A 79 -16.41 21.04 -3.95
C LEU A 79 -16.21 20.85 -2.44
N VAL A 80 -16.80 19.78 -1.91
CA VAL A 80 -16.78 19.46 -0.49
C VAL A 80 -15.83 18.30 -0.27
N THR A 81 -14.86 18.49 0.62
CA THR A 81 -13.91 17.45 1.03
C THR A 81 -14.31 16.92 2.40
N LEU A 82 -14.44 15.60 2.48
CA LEU A 82 -14.78 14.84 3.68
C LEU A 82 -13.70 13.80 3.94
N ARG A 83 -13.61 13.30 5.18
CA ARG A 83 -12.68 12.22 5.54
C ARG A 83 -13.27 11.30 6.61
N ASN A 84 -12.81 10.05 6.62
CA ASN A 84 -13.11 9.09 7.67
C ASN A 84 -11.79 8.54 8.21
N LEU A 85 -11.51 8.73 9.50
CA LEU A 85 -10.29 8.26 10.17
C LEU A 85 -10.55 7.03 11.05
N SER A 86 -11.63 6.30 10.79
CA SER A 86 -12.04 5.12 11.55
C SER A 86 -12.10 3.88 10.66
N TRP A 87 -12.09 2.71 11.31
CA TRP A 87 -12.28 1.41 10.66
C TRP A 87 -13.71 1.16 10.20
N GLU A 88 -14.67 1.88 10.75
CA GLU A 88 -16.08 1.73 10.38
C GLU A 88 -16.43 2.68 9.25
N LYS A 89 -17.39 2.27 8.40
CA LYS A 89 -17.88 3.17 7.36
C LYS A 89 -18.62 4.34 8.00
N ASN A 90 -18.36 5.54 7.50
CA ASN A 90 -19.05 6.75 7.93
C ASN A 90 -20.03 7.23 6.85
N ASN A 91 -21.19 7.75 7.25
CA ASN A 91 -22.14 8.40 6.37
C ASN A 91 -22.28 9.85 6.85
N VAL A 92 -21.74 10.79 6.08
CA VAL A 92 -21.78 12.21 6.41
C VAL A 92 -23.05 12.81 5.82
N ASN A 93 -23.90 13.40 6.67
CA ASN A 93 -25.11 14.07 6.23
C ASN A 93 -24.79 15.45 5.64
N LEU A 94 -24.75 15.52 4.30
CA LEU A 94 -24.45 16.73 3.55
C LEU A 94 -25.72 17.55 3.31
N THR A 95 -25.77 18.80 3.77
CA THR A 95 -26.87 19.72 3.50
C THR A 95 -26.59 20.58 2.25
N ILE A 96 -27.57 20.66 1.36
CA ILE A 96 -27.55 21.51 0.17
C ILE A 96 -28.09 22.88 0.56
N GLY A 97 -27.21 23.84 0.86
CA GLY A 97 -27.68 25.16 1.27
C GLY A 97 -26.58 26.07 1.80
N GLU A 98 -26.98 27.08 2.56
CA GLU A 98 -26.11 28.19 2.97
C GLU A 98 -24.93 27.71 3.83
N GLU A 99 -25.15 26.67 4.62
CA GLU A 99 -24.14 26.02 5.45
C GLU A 99 -22.95 25.49 4.65
N THR A 100 -23.20 24.93 3.46
CA THR A 100 -22.16 24.48 2.52
C THR A 100 -21.76 25.58 1.52
N GLY A 101 -22.35 26.76 1.64
CA GLY A 101 -22.06 27.95 0.82
C GLY A 101 -22.87 28.04 -0.48
N LEU A 102 -23.93 27.25 -0.61
CA LEU A 102 -24.87 27.26 -1.75
C LEU A 102 -26.05 28.18 -1.44
N THR A 103 -26.16 29.29 -2.17
CA THR A 103 -27.15 30.35 -1.86
C THR A 103 -28.24 30.47 -2.90
N LYS A 104 -28.03 29.96 -4.12
CA LYS A 104 -29.02 30.01 -5.21
C LYS A 104 -30.18 29.04 -4.96
N ASP A 105 -31.37 29.47 -5.35
CA ASP A 105 -32.60 28.67 -5.30
C ASP A 105 -32.79 27.97 -6.66
N ILE A 106 -32.08 26.85 -6.82
CA ILE A 106 -32.03 26.02 -8.02
C ILE A 106 -31.94 24.54 -7.61
N THR A 107 -32.22 23.65 -8.56
CA THR A 107 -31.91 22.23 -8.42
C THR A 107 -30.41 22.00 -8.60
N TYR A 108 -29.80 21.28 -7.67
CA TYR A 108 -28.40 20.92 -7.68
C TYR A 108 -28.21 19.44 -8.03
N GLU A 109 -27.23 19.12 -8.87
CA GLU A 109 -26.73 17.75 -9.01
C GLU A 109 -25.58 17.52 -8.02
N VAL A 110 -25.61 16.37 -7.35
CA VAL A 110 -24.56 15.94 -6.42
C VAL A 110 -23.81 14.74 -6.99
N ARG A 111 -22.48 14.84 -7.06
CA ARG A 111 -21.59 13.78 -7.53
C ARG A 111 -20.50 13.47 -6.51
N LEU A 112 -20.20 12.19 -6.32
CA LEU A 112 -18.93 11.76 -5.77
C LEU A 112 -17.90 11.78 -6.91
N LEU A 113 -16.74 12.39 -6.69
CA LEU A 113 -15.60 12.42 -7.62
C LEU A 113 -14.42 11.57 -7.14
N HIS A 114 -14.42 11.19 -5.87
CA HIS A 114 -13.39 10.40 -5.20
C HIS A 114 -13.99 9.70 -3.96
N PRO A 115 -13.71 8.41 -3.67
CA PRO A 115 -12.73 7.50 -4.29
C PRO A 115 -13.07 7.02 -5.70
N VAL A 116 -14.36 6.83 -5.98
CA VAL A 116 -14.91 6.50 -7.31
C VAL A 116 -15.85 7.61 -7.76
N GLU A 117 -16.10 7.71 -9.06
CA GLU A 117 -17.10 8.66 -9.57
C GLU A 117 -18.51 8.04 -9.49
N ARG A 118 -19.47 8.82 -8.99
CA ARG A 118 -20.89 8.43 -8.89
C ARG A 118 -21.78 9.66 -9.00
N ILE A 119 -22.79 9.61 -9.84
CA ILE A 119 -23.89 10.59 -9.80
C ILE A 119 -24.87 10.14 -8.71
N ILE A 120 -24.98 10.92 -7.63
CA ILE A 120 -25.82 10.57 -6.49
C ILE A 120 -27.28 10.92 -6.78
N GLY A 121 -27.53 12.12 -7.32
CA GLY A 121 -28.88 12.56 -7.67
C GLY A 121 -28.99 14.07 -7.80
N SER A 122 -30.24 14.53 -7.91
CA SER A 122 -30.60 15.95 -8.00
C SER A 122 -31.41 16.35 -6.75
N PHE A 123 -31.11 17.51 -6.19
CA PHE A 123 -31.59 17.96 -4.88
C PHE A 123 -31.92 19.45 -4.89
N GLU A 124 -32.97 19.84 -4.18
CA GLU A 124 -33.36 21.24 -3.98
C GLU A 124 -32.61 21.87 -2.80
N LYS A 125 -32.53 23.21 -2.78
CA LYS A 125 -31.98 23.95 -1.63
C LYS A 125 -32.76 23.59 -0.36
N GLY A 126 -32.03 23.32 0.73
CA GLY A 126 -32.53 22.90 2.03
C GLY A 126 -32.59 21.38 2.23
N GLN A 127 -32.47 20.58 1.17
CA GLN A 127 -32.41 19.12 1.30
C GLN A 127 -31.06 18.66 1.86
N SER A 128 -31.04 17.46 2.44
CA SER A 128 -29.81 16.81 2.90
C SER A 128 -29.76 15.37 2.39
N LEU A 129 -28.55 14.85 2.24
CA LEU A 129 -28.29 13.49 1.79
C LEU A 129 -27.08 12.89 2.51
N ASP A 130 -27.04 11.56 2.60
CA ASP A 130 -25.91 10.86 3.18
C ASP A 130 -24.84 10.58 2.14
N ILE A 131 -23.62 11.03 2.42
CA ILE A 131 -22.43 10.76 1.62
C ILE A 131 -21.63 9.65 2.31
N PRO A 132 -21.49 8.47 1.69
CA PRO A 132 -20.64 7.42 2.24
C PRO A 132 -19.16 7.82 2.11
N VAL A 133 -18.43 7.72 3.23
CA VAL A 133 -16.98 7.89 3.27
C VAL A 133 -16.37 6.61 3.84
N ASP A 134 -15.66 5.88 2.96
CA ASP A 134 -15.10 4.57 3.31
C ASP A 134 -13.99 4.69 4.38
N PRO A 135 -13.71 3.62 5.14
CA PRO A 135 -12.72 3.60 6.21
C PRO A 135 -11.34 4.10 5.77
N PHE A 136 -10.75 5.02 6.53
CA PHE A 136 -9.46 5.65 6.21
C PHE A 136 -9.38 6.29 4.82
N ARG A 137 -10.52 6.68 4.23
CA ARG A 137 -10.58 7.39 2.94
C ARG A 137 -11.00 8.84 3.10
N SER A 138 -10.63 9.63 2.11
CA SER A 138 -11.24 10.92 1.83
C SER A 138 -12.35 10.77 0.78
N ALA A 139 -13.26 11.75 0.73
CA ALA A 139 -14.23 11.89 -0.33
C ALA A 139 -14.19 13.30 -0.90
N LEU A 140 -14.31 13.41 -2.22
CA LEU A 140 -14.53 14.67 -2.92
C LEU A 140 -15.93 14.67 -3.51
N VAL A 141 -16.77 15.58 -3.04
CA VAL A 141 -18.15 15.74 -3.51
C VAL A 141 -18.25 17.02 -4.32
N LEU A 142 -18.78 16.93 -5.53
CA LEU A 142 -19.19 18.08 -6.33
C LEU A 142 -20.69 18.31 -6.13
N VAL A 143 -21.05 19.53 -5.79
CA VAL A 143 -22.42 20.04 -5.86
C VAL A 143 -22.43 21.17 -6.87
N CYS A 144 -23.24 21.07 -7.92
CA CYS A 144 -23.33 22.07 -8.99
C CYS A 144 -24.77 22.20 -9.49
N PRO A 145 -25.12 23.18 -10.34
CA PRO A 145 -26.43 23.22 -10.99
C PRO A 145 -26.71 21.91 -11.72
N ASP A 146 -27.98 21.49 -11.74
CA ASP A 146 -28.39 20.25 -12.38
C ASP A 146 -27.97 20.22 -13.86
N ASN A 147 -27.40 19.08 -14.29
CA ASN A 147 -26.82 18.85 -15.62
C ASN A 147 -25.51 19.62 -15.96
N GLU A 148 -24.92 20.36 -15.02
CA GLU A 148 -23.63 21.05 -15.23
C GLU A 148 -22.41 20.26 -14.72
N GLY A 149 -22.61 19.07 -14.13
CA GLY A 149 -21.54 18.23 -13.59
C GLY A 149 -20.61 17.62 -14.64
N GLY A 150 -20.95 17.73 -15.93
CA GLY A 150 -20.19 17.18 -17.06
C GLY A 150 -20.59 15.73 -17.37
N ILE A 151 -19.76 15.04 -18.17
CA ILE A 151 -20.02 13.66 -18.57
C ILE A 151 -20.04 12.71 -17.37
N GLY A 152 -20.89 11.69 -17.38
CA GLY A 152 -20.95 10.70 -16.32
C GLY A 152 -21.96 9.58 -16.57
N ILE A 153 -22.02 8.63 -15.65
CA ILE A 153 -22.91 7.46 -15.73
C ILE A 153 -23.81 7.43 -14.52
N LYS A 154 -25.13 7.35 -14.76
CA LYS A 154 -26.13 7.04 -13.72
C LYS A 154 -26.29 5.53 -13.63
N GLY A 155 -26.37 4.97 -12.42
CA GLY A 155 -26.72 3.56 -12.18
C GLY A 155 -25.57 2.62 -11.80
N CYS A 156 -24.32 3.07 -11.89
CA CYS A 156 -23.15 2.35 -11.36
C CYS A 156 -22.04 3.34 -10.96
N ASP A 157 -21.01 2.83 -10.29
CA ASP A 157 -19.76 3.56 -10.09
C ASP A 157 -18.99 3.62 -11.41
N TYR A 158 -18.14 4.63 -11.59
CA TYR A 158 -17.29 4.74 -12.76
C TYR A 158 -16.01 5.52 -12.47
N GLU A 159 -15.10 5.48 -13.44
CA GLU A 159 -13.92 6.35 -13.50
C GLU A 159 -13.77 6.91 -14.91
N LEU A 160 -13.61 8.23 -15.01
CA LEU A 160 -13.34 8.88 -16.28
C LEU A 160 -11.83 8.80 -16.58
N ILE A 161 -11.46 7.87 -17.46
CA ILE A 161 -10.06 7.57 -17.80
C ILE A 161 -9.50 8.56 -18.81
N ARG A 162 -10.32 8.97 -19.77
CA ARG A 162 -9.91 9.94 -20.79
C ARG A 162 -11.06 10.83 -21.22
N GLU A 163 -10.85 12.14 -21.07
CA GLU A 163 -11.71 13.18 -21.62
C GLU A 163 -10.81 14.24 -22.27
N VAL A 164 -10.38 13.97 -23.50
CA VAL A 164 -9.50 14.86 -24.26
C VAL A 164 -10.24 15.32 -25.51
N LYS A 165 -10.12 16.60 -25.83
CA LYS A 165 -10.71 17.18 -27.03
C LYS A 165 -10.32 16.37 -28.27
N ASP A 166 -11.30 16.13 -29.15
CA ASP A 166 -11.13 15.42 -30.44
C ASP A 166 -10.64 13.96 -30.31
N LYS A 167 -10.62 13.40 -29.10
CA LYS A 167 -10.32 11.99 -28.85
C LYS A 167 -11.57 11.28 -28.30
N PRO A 168 -11.66 9.95 -28.47
CA PRO A 168 -12.69 9.16 -27.81
C PRO A 168 -12.62 9.33 -26.30
N VAL A 169 -13.79 9.49 -25.69
CA VAL A 169 -13.93 9.45 -24.23
C VAL A 169 -13.86 7.99 -23.79
N ILE A 170 -13.08 7.71 -22.75
CA ILE A 170 -12.97 6.38 -22.14
C ILE A 170 -13.45 6.48 -20.70
N ILE A 171 -14.42 5.63 -20.35
CA ILE A 171 -14.98 5.50 -19.01
C ILE A 171 -14.87 4.04 -18.59
N LYS A 172 -14.27 3.78 -17.43
CA LYS A 172 -14.34 2.47 -16.77
C LYS A 172 -15.59 2.42 -15.91
N LEU A 173 -16.54 1.57 -16.27
CA LEU A 173 -17.69 1.26 -15.42
C LEU A 173 -17.23 0.32 -14.31
N LYS A 174 -17.67 0.53 -13.08
CA LYS A 174 -17.29 -0.25 -11.90
C LYS A 174 -18.52 -0.86 -11.23
N GLY A 175 -18.41 -2.14 -10.89
CA GLY A 175 -19.39 -2.88 -10.13
C GLY A 175 -18.72 -4.02 -9.37
N PHE A 176 -19.34 -4.47 -8.28
CA PHE A 176 -18.81 -5.64 -7.56
C PHE A 176 -19.00 -6.92 -8.41
N PRO A 177 -18.23 -7.98 -8.14
CA PRO A 177 -18.32 -9.21 -8.92
C PRO A 177 -19.75 -9.77 -8.89
N GLY A 178 -20.23 -10.25 -10.03
CA GLY A 178 -21.56 -10.84 -10.18
C GLY A 178 -22.75 -9.86 -10.13
N THR A 179 -22.52 -8.54 -10.00
CA THR A 179 -23.63 -7.57 -9.96
C THR A 179 -24.15 -7.20 -11.35
N ILE A 180 -25.41 -6.76 -11.38
CA ILE A 180 -26.09 -6.29 -12.60
C ILE A 180 -26.57 -4.86 -12.36
N HIS A 181 -26.22 -3.96 -13.26
CA HIS A 181 -26.54 -2.53 -13.17
C HIS A 181 -27.29 -2.04 -14.40
N ARG A 182 -28.30 -1.20 -14.19
CA ARG A 182 -29.00 -0.49 -15.26
C ARG A 182 -28.45 0.92 -15.37
N ILE A 183 -27.67 1.17 -16.42
CA ILE A 183 -26.92 2.42 -16.59
C ILE A 183 -27.60 3.37 -17.58
N ARG A 184 -27.33 4.67 -17.45
CA ARG A 184 -27.64 5.72 -18.43
C ARG A 184 -26.47 6.67 -18.58
N LEU A 185 -26.21 7.13 -19.81
CA LEU A 185 -25.23 8.17 -20.08
C LEU A 185 -25.81 9.54 -19.73
N VAL A 186 -25.02 10.34 -19.02
CA VAL A 186 -25.19 11.78 -18.89
C VAL A 186 -24.07 12.40 -19.71
N ASP A 187 -24.39 12.96 -20.88
CA ASP A 187 -23.41 13.48 -21.84
C ASP A 187 -23.12 14.97 -21.68
N ALA A 188 -23.90 15.70 -20.87
CA ALA A 188 -23.78 17.14 -20.64
C ALA A 188 -23.61 17.96 -21.95
N GLY A 189 -24.35 17.58 -23.00
CA GLY A 189 -24.32 18.28 -24.29
C GLY A 189 -23.12 17.95 -25.18
N ASN A 190 -22.40 16.86 -24.91
CA ASN A 190 -21.39 16.33 -25.82
C ASN A 190 -22.05 15.57 -26.98
N GLU A 191 -21.53 15.75 -28.20
CA GLU A 191 -21.96 15.02 -29.40
C GLU A 191 -21.08 13.78 -29.63
N PHE A 192 -21.74 12.63 -29.79
CA PHE A 192 -21.10 11.33 -30.00
C PHE A 192 -21.76 10.59 -31.16
N SER A 193 -20.92 10.04 -32.05
CA SER A 193 -21.34 9.22 -33.20
C SER A 193 -21.66 7.78 -32.82
N SER A 194 -20.92 7.22 -31.86
CA SER A 194 -21.06 5.82 -31.46
C SER A 194 -20.54 5.55 -30.05
N ALA A 195 -21.04 4.46 -29.46
CA ALA A 195 -20.67 3.98 -28.13
C ALA A 195 -20.45 2.47 -28.13
N THR A 196 -19.40 1.99 -27.46
CA THR A 196 -19.13 0.56 -27.26
C THR A 196 -18.83 0.23 -25.81
N ILE A 197 -19.30 -0.91 -25.31
CA ILE A 197 -18.85 -1.51 -24.05
C ILE A 197 -18.07 -2.78 -24.38
N ASP A 198 -16.80 -2.86 -23.97
CA ASP A 198 -15.87 -3.95 -24.29
C ASP A 198 -15.89 -4.30 -25.80
N GLY A 199 -15.92 -3.26 -26.65
CA GLY A 199 -16.01 -3.38 -28.11
C GLY A 199 -17.40 -3.70 -28.68
N SER A 200 -18.39 -4.04 -27.84
CA SER A 200 -19.76 -4.32 -28.27
C SER A 200 -20.59 -3.03 -28.42
N PRO A 201 -21.30 -2.80 -29.54
CA PRO A 201 -22.06 -1.57 -29.76
C PRO A 201 -23.22 -1.36 -28.76
N VAL A 202 -23.31 -0.15 -28.19
CA VAL A 202 -24.35 0.26 -27.22
C VAL A 202 -24.93 1.66 -27.53
N ASN A 203 -25.08 1.98 -28.81
CA ASN A 203 -25.54 3.29 -29.31
C ASN A 203 -26.92 3.75 -28.76
N SER A 204 -27.70 2.86 -28.14
CA SER A 204 -28.92 3.24 -27.43
C SER A 204 -28.65 4.20 -26.26
N LEU A 205 -27.47 4.11 -25.63
CA LEU A 205 -27.06 5.02 -24.55
C LEU A 205 -27.02 6.48 -25.01
N LEU A 206 -26.56 6.73 -26.25
CA LEU A 206 -26.50 8.06 -26.87
C LEU A 206 -27.89 8.68 -27.11
N LYS A 207 -28.94 7.86 -27.09
CA LYS A 207 -30.34 8.29 -27.22
C LYS A 207 -31.03 8.46 -25.87
N GLY A 208 -30.25 8.56 -24.78
CA GLY A 208 -30.74 8.64 -23.40
C GLY A 208 -31.39 7.36 -22.87
N LYS A 209 -31.32 6.24 -23.61
CA LYS A 209 -31.92 4.97 -23.17
C LYS A 209 -31.00 4.29 -22.14
N SER A 210 -31.61 3.50 -21.26
CA SER A 210 -30.85 2.68 -20.33
C SER A 210 -30.26 1.44 -21.00
N PHE A 211 -29.10 1.00 -20.54
CA PHE A 211 -28.47 -0.27 -20.90
C PHE A 211 -28.20 -1.10 -19.65
N THR A 212 -28.26 -2.43 -19.75
CA THR A 212 -27.96 -3.33 -18.62
C THR A 212 -26.54 -3.86 -18.77
N VAL A 213 -25.71 -3.66 -17.76
CA VAL A 213 -24.35 -4.17 -17.69
C VAL A 213 -24.26 -5.22 -16.58
N THR A 214 -23.59 -6.31 -16.87
CA THR A 214 -23.28 -7.38 -15.92
C THR A 214 -21.78 -7.40 -15.68
N PHE A 215 -21.38 -7.49 -14.42
CA PHE A 215 -19.99 -7.61 -13.99
C PHE A 215 -19.66 -9.08 -13.71
N ASP A 216 -18.50 -9.53 -14.19
CA ASP A 216 -18.12 -10.94 -14.13
C ASP A 216 -17.84 -11.40 -12.67
N GLY A 217 -17.84 -12.71 -12.43
CA GLY A 217 -17.55 -13.30 -11.12
C GLY A 217 -18.79 -13.62 -10.27
N GLU A 218 -18.56 -14.06 -9.03
CA GLU A 218 -19.61 -14.44 -8.09
C GLU A 218 -19.99 -13.29 -7.16
N LEU A 219 -21.29 -13.15 -6.87
CA LEU A 219 -21.77 -12.14 -5.92
C LEU A 219 -21.12 -12.34 -4.56
N LEU A 220 -20.50 -11.29 -4.03
CA LEU A 220 -19.94 -11.29 -2.68
C LEU A 220 -21.04 -11.55 -1.65
N LYS A 221 -20.78 -12.50 -0.74
CA LYS A 221 -21.69 -12.87 0.35
C LYS A 221 -21.46 -12.03 1.59
N GLU A 222 -20.24 -11.53 1.77
CA GLU A 222 -19.84 -10.67 2.88
C GLU A 222 -19.25 -9.35 2.36
N PRO A 223 -19.32 -8.26 3.16
CA PRO A 223 -18.59 -7.04 2.85
C PRO A 223 -17.08 -7.31 2.73
N TYR A 224 -16.45 -6.80 1.66
CA TYR A 224 -15.00 -6.94 1.46
C TYR A 224 -14.18 -6.27 2.57
N HIS A 225 -14.75 -5.23 3.20
CA HIS A 225 -14.21 -4.59 4.40
C HIS A 225 -15.06 -4.96 5.62
N ARG A 226 -14.49 -5.68 6.59
CA ARG A 226 -15.20 -6.12 7.81
C ARG A 226 -14.25 -6.43 8.97
N LYS A 227 -14.71 -6.20 10.20
CA LYS A 227 -14.01 -6.64 11.41
C LYS A 227 -14.09 -8.15 11.51
N LEU A 228 -12.96 -8.81 11.76
CA LEU A 228 -12.94 -10.26 11.99
C LEU A 228 -12.94 -10.61 13.47
N ALA A 229 -12.12 -9.93 14.27
CA ALA A 229 -12.00 -10.23 15.70
C ALA A 229 -11.34 -9.10 16.49
N GLU A 230 -11.58 -9.13 17.80
CA GLU A 230 -10.72 -8.48 18.79
C GLU A 230 -9.80 -9.53 19.40
N LEU A 231 -8.50 -9.28 19.42
CA LEU A 231 -7.55 -10.22 20.00
C LEU A 231 -7.61 -10.14 21.53
N LYS A 232 -7.54 -11.30 22.18
CA LYS A 232 -7.59 -11.42 23.64
C LYS A 232 -6.21 -11.77 24.19
N PRO A 233 -5.82 -11.25 25.37
CA PRO A 233 -4.56 -11.62 26.00
C PRO A 233 -4.43 -13.15 26.14
N CYS A 234 -3.24 -13.67 25.88
CA CYS A 234 -2.90 -15.07 26.06
C CYS A 234 -1.48 -15.21 26.60
N ASP A 235 -1.10 -16.44 26.95
CA ASP A 235 0.30 -16.75 27.24
C ASP A 235 1.16 -16.49 25.99
N VAL A 236 2.42 -16.10 26.21
CA VAL A 236 3.39 -15.95 25.12
C VAL A 236 3.57 -17.32 24.47
N PRO A 237 3.27 -17.47 23.16
CA PRO A 237 3.31 -18.78 22.54
C PRO A 237 4.75 -19.27 22.37
N ASP A 238 4.95 -20.60 22.41
CA ASP A 238 6.27 -21.21 22.26
C ASP A 238 6.93 -20.88 20.91
N ASP A 239 6.12 -20.60 19.88
CA ASP A 239 6.56 -20.21 18.54
C ASP A 239 6.69 -18.68 18.33
N ALA A 240 6.70 -17.88 19.40
CA ALA A 240 6.80 -16.42 19.31
C ALA A 240 8.02 -15.92 18.51
N GLU A 241 9.14 -16.65 18.56
CA GLU A 241 10.32 -16.34 17.75
C GLU A 241 10.05 -16.54 16.26
N ALA A 242 9.39 -17.63 15.87
CA ALA A 242 9.06 -17.93 14.49
C ALA A 242 8.06 -16.92 13.92
N LEU A 243 7.08 -16.48 14.72
CA LEU A 243 6.13 -15.44 14.36
C LEU A 243 6.80 -14.09 14.14
N TYR A 244 7.70 -13.69 15.04
CA TYR A 244 8.50 -12.48 14.87
C TYR A 244 9.35 -12.55 13.61
N GLU A 245 10.14 -13.62 13.45
CA GLU A 245 11.03 -13.77 12.30
C GLU A 245 10.26 -13.88 10.98
N ALA A 246 9.08 -14.50 10.94
CA ALA A 246 8.26 -14.50 9.74
C ALA A 246 7.93 -13.08 9.26
N THR A 247 7.58 -12.19 10.19
CA THR A 247 7.36 -10.76 9.88
C THR A 247 8.65 -10.07 9.43
N ILE A 248 9.78 -10.33 10.09
CA ILE A 248 11.04 -9.67 9.75
C ILE A 248 11.65 -10.18 8.42
N PHE A 249 11.48 -11.45 8.08
CA PHE A 249 11.90 -11.98 6.77
C PHE A 249 10.93 -11.60 5.64
N ALA A 250 9.65 -11.37 5.95
CA ALA A 250 8.68 -10.91 4.96
C ALA A 250 8.88 -9.44 4.56
N THR A 251 9.46 -8.62 5.44
CA THR A 251 9.72 -7.21 5.16
C THR A 251 11.10 -7.00 4.51
N ASP A 252 11.26 -5.86 3.83
CA ASP A 252 12.55 -5.38 3.35
C ASP A 252 12.90 -4.04 4.00
N ASN A 253 14.18 -3.70 4.01
CA ASN A 253 14.71 -2.41 4.44
C ASN A 253 15.26 -1.59 3.25
N ASN A 254 14.80 -1.87 2.02
CA ASN A 254 15.17 -1.09 0.84
C ASN A 254 14.66 0.34 0.93
N ALA A 255 15.24 1.23 0.13
CA ALA A 255 14.72 2.57 -0.05
C ALA A 255 13.26 2.53 -0.51
N LEU A 256 12.47 3.51 -0.07
CA LEU A 256 11.04 3.53 -0.33
C LEU A 256 10.77 3.57 -1.84
N GLU A 257 11.58 4.29 -2.61
CA GLU A 257 11.53 4.34 -4.08
C GLU A 257 11.67 2.96 -4.74
N ILE A 258 12.47 2.07 -4.16
CA ILE A 258 12.65 0.70 -4.66
C ILE A 258 11.41 -0.15 -4.37
N ARG A 259 10.80 0.02 -3.19
CA ARG A 259 9.55 -0.65 -2.85
C ARG A 259 8.42 -0.21 -3.77
N GLU A 260 8.32 1.10 -4.03
CA GLU A 260 7.32 1.63 -4.96
C GLU A 260 7.55 1.16 -6.40
N LEU A 261 8.81 1.02 -6.84
CA LEU A 261 9.12 0.44 -8.14
C LEU A 261 8.63 -1.02 -8.23
N GLN A 262 8.88 -1.83 -7.20
CA GLN A 262 8.42 -3.22 -7.14
C GLN A 262 6.88 -3.30 -7.14
N LYS A 263 6.23 -2.46 -6.34
CA LYS A 263 4.76 -2.32 -6.29
C LYS A 263 4.18 -1.87 -7.63
N SER A 264 4.90 -1.01 -8.35
CA SER A 264 4.46 -0.48 -9.64
C SER A 264 4.55 -1.47 -10.78
N GLY A 265 5.44 -2.45 -10.69
CA GLY A 265 5.76 -3.35 -11.79
C GLY A 265 6.31 -2.63 -13.03
N GLU A 266 6.33 -3.35 -14.14
CA GLU A 266 6.78 -2.80 -15.43
C GLU A 266 5.82 -1.73 -15.94
N THR A 267 6.37 -0.79 -16.71
CA THR A 267 5.59 0.26 -17.38
C THR A 267 5.65 0.07 -18.89
N SER A 268 4.50 0.28 -19.53
CA SER A 268 4.34 0.33 -20.99
C SER A 268 4.55 1.73 -21.55
N VAL A 269 4.67 2.75 -20.68
CA VAL A 269 4.83 4.16 -21.07
C VAL A 269 6.33 4.48 -21.21
N PRO A 270 6.83 4.76 -22.44
CA PRO A 270 8.26 4.95 -22.68
C PRO A 270 8.89 6.06 -21.83
N GLU A 271 8.20 7.18 -21.66
CA GLU A 271 8.69 8.33 -20.89
C GLU A 271 8.80 8.00 -19.39
N VAL A 272 7.88 7.18 -18.87
CA VAL A 272 7.95 6.69 -17.48
C VAL A 272 9.14 5.75 -17.32
N LYS A 273 9.36 4.86 -18.31
CA LYS A 273 10.53 3.98 -18.31
C LYS A 273 11.84 4.76 -18.31
N GLU A 274 11.97 5.74 -19.21
CA GLU A 274 13.16 6.59 -19.29
C GLU A 274 13.41 7.34 -17.97
N ALA A 275 12.36 7.88 -17.35
CA ALA A 275 12.48 8.58 -16.07
C ALA A 275 12.87 7.63 -14.91
N ARG A 276 12.32 6.41 -14.87
CA ARG A 276 12.73 5.37 -13.92
C ARG A 276 14.18 4.98 -14.13
N ASP A 277 14.57 4.67 -15.37
CA ASP A 277 15.94 4.28 -15.71
C ASP A 277 16.94 5.39 -15.36
N ALA A 278 16.59 6.65 -15.63
CA ALA A 278 17.41 7.82 -15.28
C ALA A 278 17.57 8.02 -13.77
N PHE A 279 16.63 7.55 -12.94
CA PHE A 279 16.77 7.54 -11.48
C PHE A 279 17.60 6.33 -11.00
N LEU A 280 17.30 5.14 -11.53
CA LEU A 280 17.88 3.89 -11.07
C LEU A 280 19.36 3.73 -11.46
N ASN A 281 19.80 4.40 -12.53
CA ASN A 281 21.17 4.36 -13.03
C ASN A 281 22.04 5.51 -12.50
N GLN A 282 21.55 6.31 -11.55
CA GLN A 282 22.36 7.38 -10.94
C GLN A 282 23.46 6.76 -10.08
N SER A 283 24.70 7.22 -10.27
CA SER A 283 25.82 6.78 -9.42
C SER A 283 25.53 7.01 -7.94
N LEU A 284 24.85 8.12 -7.60
CA LEU A 284 24.47 8.41 -6.22
C LEU A 284 23.52 7.37 -5.62
N LEU A 285 22.62 6.75 -6.40
CA LEU A 285 21.75 5.68 -5.89
C LEU A 285 22.56 4.42 -5.57
N ILE A 286 23.48 4.07 -6.45
CA ILE A 286 24.39 2.94 -6.31
C ILE A 286 25.33 3.15 -5.12
N ASP A 287 26.02 4.29 -5.06
CA ASP A 287 26.97 4.68 -4.03
C ASP A 287 26.34 4.70 -2.64
N ARG A 288 25.02 4.91 -2.55
CA ARG A 288 24.28 4.92 -1.30
C ARG A 288 23.89 3.54 -0.77
N GLY A 289 23.98 2.50 -1.60
CA GLY A 289 23.83 1.12 -1.17
C GLY A 289 22.53 0.81 -0.44
N ILE A 290 21.43 1.39 -0.91
CA ILE A 290 20.10 1.33 -0.28
C ILE A 290 19.15 0.32 -0.93
N TRP A 291 19.68 -0.57 -1.76
CA TRP A 291 18.95 -1.64 -2.44
C TRP A 291 19.67 -2.97 -2.22
N ASP A 292 18.99 -3.94 -1.61
CA ASP A 292 19.50 -5.27 -1.31
C ASP A 292 20.00 -6.04 -2.54
N ARG A 293 19.46 -5.77 -3.74
CA ARG A 293 19.92 -6.38 -5.00
C ARG A 293 21.42 -6.23 -5.23
N TYR A 294 22.03 -5.17 -4.70
CA TYR A 294 23.48 -4.92 -4.83
C TYR A 294 24.34 -5.95 -4.08
N MET A 295 23.74 -6.88 -3.34
CA MET A 295 24.44 -8.05 -2.79
C MET A 295 24.40 -9.27 -3.72
N PHE A 296 23.69 -9.17 -4.85
CA PHE A 296 23.34 -10.32 -5.69
C PHE A 296 23.55 -10.05 -7.20
N ASP A 297 24.22 -8.96 -7.58
CA ASP A 297 24.28 -8.48 -8.97
C ASP A 297 25.60 -8.80 -9.72
N ASN A 298 26.57 -9.46 -9.07
CA ASN A 298 27.90 -9.71 -9.63
C ASN A 298 28.74 -8.45 -9.93
N ASP A 299 28.36 -7.29 -9.40
CA ASP A 299 29.12 -6.05 -9.54
C ASP A 299 29.78 -5.66 -8.21
N TYR A 300 31.07 -5.94 -8.11
CA TYR A 300 31.90 -5.63 -6.95
C TYR A 300 32.07 -4.12 -6.66
N ASN A 301 31.55 -3.24 -7.53
CA ASN A 301 31.49 -1.79 -7.29
C ASN A 301 30.19 -1.36 -6.60
N THR A 302 29.15 -2.19 -6.59
CA THR A 302 27.93 -1.94 -5.83
C THR A 302 28.07 -2.53 -4.42
N SER A 303 27.15 -2.16 -3.54
CA SER A 303 27.09 -2.75 -2.19
C SER A 303 25.80 -2.38 -1.50
N PHE A 304 25.38 -3.18 -0.53
CA PHE A 304 24.30 -2.87 0.40
C PHE A 304 24.86 -2.53 1.78
N TYR A 305 24.43 -1.42 2.38
CA TYR A 305 24.99 -1.01 3.67
C TYR A 305 24.05 -0.18 4.53
N VAL A 306 24.38 -0.10 5.81
CA VAL A 306 23.61 0.63 6.82
C VAL A 306 23.73 2.13 6.58
N SER A 307 22.60 2.82 6.36
CA SER A 307 22.62 4.27 6.18
C SER A 307 23.20 4.99 7.40
N ARG A 308 24.25 5.80 7.16
CA ARG A 308 24.89 6.70 8.14
C ARG A 308 24.73 8.18 7.78
N ARG A 309 23.80 8.51 6.87
CA ARG A 309 23.53 9.89 6.44
C ARG A 309 23.18 10.79 7.63
N ARG A 310 22.63 10.21 8.69
CA ARG A 310 22.29 10.90 9.94
C ARG A 310 23.27 10.46 11.02
N HIS A 311 23.42 11.27 12.06
CA HIS A 311 24.40 11.09 13.14
C HIS A 311 24.38 9.70 13.83
N LYS A 312 23.31 8.91 13.67
CA LYS A 312 23.18 7.55 14.20
C LYS A 312 22.77 6.60 13.08
N ALA A 313 23.40 5.42 13.04
CA ALA A 313 22.97 4.31 12.21
C ALA A 313 21.53 3.89 12.53
N ASP A 314 20.78 3.52 11.50
CA ASP A 314 19.35 3.15 11.62
C ASP A 314 19.10 1.73 12.16
N LEU A 315 20.13 1.10 12.71
CA LEU A 315 20.06 -0.24 13.30
C LEU A 315 19.16 -0.24 14.54
N LEU A 316 18.17 -1.14 14.53
CA LEU A 316 17.38 -1.48 15.70
C LEU A 316 18.15 -2.49 16.54
N ASN A 317 18.48 -2.11 17.78
CA ASN A 317 19.14 -2.98 18.75
C ASN A 317 20.38 -3.72 18.19
N GLY A 318 21.18 -3.04 17.35
CA GLY A 318 22.40 -3.58 16.74
C GLY A 318 22.20 -4.30 15.41
N GLY A 319 20.97 -4.46 14.93
CA GLY A 319 20.66 -5.09 13.66
C GLY A 319 21.00 -6.58 13.60
N SER A 320 20.60 -7.20 12.50
CA SER A 320 20.93 -8.60 12.19
C SER A 320 20.79 -8.77 10.69
N LEU A 321 21.88 -9.19 10.04
CA LEU A 321 21.86 -9.56 8.63
C LEU A 321 21.00 -10.80 8.49
N ARG A 322 19.98 -10.71 7.63
CA ARG A 322 19.06 -11.78 7.27
C ARG A 322 19.10 -11.98 5.77
N LEU A 323 19.11 -13.25 5.35
CA LEU A 323 19.02 -13.67 3.96
C LEU A 323 17.83 -14.63 3.84
N ASP A 324 16.88 -14.32 2.94
CA ASP A 324 15.85 -15.25 2.48
C ASP A 324 16.19 -15.66 1.05
N PHE A 325 16.41 -16.95 0.82
CA PHE A 325 16.68 -17.47 -0.52
C PHE A 325 15.42 -17.62 -1.38
N GLY A 326 14.25 -17.32 -0.81
CA GLY A 326 12.93 -17.33 -1.46
C GLY A 326 12.30 -18.72 -1.50
N GLU A 327 13.11 -19.77 -1.56
CA GLU A 327 12.71 -21.17 -1.49
C GLU A 327 13.73 -22.03 -0.74
N LEU A 328 13.45 -23.32 -0.59
CA LEU A 328 14.44 -24.25 -0.02
C LEU A 328 15.54 -24.49 -1.05
N VAL A 329 16.79 -24.33 -0.62
CA VAL A 329 17.97 -24.43 -1.47
C VAL A 329 18.94 -25.46 -0.90
N GLU A 330 19.34 -26.42 -1.74
CA GLU A 330 20.48 -27.29 -1.48
C GLU A 330 21.77 -26.51 -1.75
N MET A 331 22.64 -26.41 -0.76
CA MET A 331 23.86 -25.59 -0.82
C MET A 331 24.94 -26.22 0.06
N ASP A 332 26.17 -26.26 -0.42
CA ASP A 332 27.35 -26.74 0.34
C ASP A 332 28.30 -25.62 0.76
N GLU A 333 28.31 -24.48 0.07
CA GLU A 333 29.06 -23.28 0.44
C GLU A 333 28.20 -22.02 0.26
N LEU A 334 28.06 -21.23 1.32
CA LEU A 334 27.59 -19.84 1.27
C LEU A 334 28.78 -18.91 1.44
N VAL A 335 28.92 -17.92 0.56
CA VAL A 335 30.00 -16.93 0.56
C VAL A 335 29.41 -15.54 0.78
N ILE A 336 29.95 -14.80 1.74
CA ILE A 336 29.58 -13.40 2.00
C ILE A 336 30.83 -12.53 1.93
N GLU A 337 30.80 -11.52 1.08
CA GLU A 337 31.90 -10.59 0.85
C GLU A 337 31.56 -9.20 1.39
N VAL A 338 32.42 -8.66 2.26
CA VAL A 338 32.29 -7.29 2.81
C VAL A 338 33.40 -6.34 2.32
N GLY A 339 34.51 -6.90 1.81
CA GLY A 339 35.58 -6.19 1.09
C GLY A 339 36.59 -5.40 1.94
N SER A 340 36.27 -4.99 3.17
CA SER A 340 37.21 -4.26 4.02
C SER A 340 37.01 -4.53 5.51
N GLU A 341 38.03 -4.23 6.31
CA GLU A 341 37.95 -4.34 7.78
C GLU A 341 36.92 -3.36 8.36
N HIS A 342 36.76 -2.18 7.73
CA HIS A 342 35.75 -1.22 8.15
C HIS A 342 34.33 -1.75 7.89
N ALA A 343 34.11 -2.38 6.74
CA ALA A 343 32.82 -2.96 6.37
C ALA A 343 32.43 -4.16 7.25
N LEU A 344 33.42 -4.86 7.83
CA LEU A 344 33.20 -6.03 8.69
C LEU A 344 32.62 -5.69 10.07
N GLN A 345 32.64 -4.42 10.49
CA GLN A 345 32.10 -3.99 11.77
C GLN A 345 30.65 -4.49 11.97
N PRO A 346 30.29 -4.98 13.16
CA PRO A 346 30.99 -4.79 14.44
C PRO A 346 32.11 -5.80 14.71
N TRP A 347 32.33 -6.78 13.83
CA TRP A 347 33.38 -7.78 14.00
C TRP A 347 34.73 -7.28 13.50
N LYS A 348 35.79 -7.91 13.99
CA LYS A 348 37.14 -7.84 13.41
C LYS A 348 37.52 -9.16 12.78
N THR A 349 38.46 -9.12 11.86
CA THR A 349 39.05 -10.34 11.28
C THR A 349 39.51 -11.29 12.40
N GLU A 350 39.20 -12.59 12.25
CA GLU A 350 39.44 -13.67 13.22
C GLU A 350 38.59 -13.64 14.50
N GLU A 351 37.67 -12.69 14.67
CA GLU A 351 36.67 -12.79 15.74
C GLU A 351 35.59 -13.83 15.40
N ALA A 352 34.99 -14.41 16.44
CA ALA A 352 33.88 -15.34 16.23
C ALA A 352 32.63 -14.60 15.74
N ALA A 353 32.14 -14.96 14.55
CA ALA A 353 30.82 -14.59 14.08
C ALA A 353 29.87 -15.79 14.17
N PHE A 354 28.65 -15.52 14.59
CA PHE A 354 27.61 -16.53 14.76
C PHE A 354 26.48 -16.23 13.78
N LEU A 355 26.12 -17.25 13.00
CA LEU A 355 24.92 -17.24 12.18
C LEU A 355 24.05 -18.45 12.52
N GLU A 356 22.79 -18.37 12.15
CA GLU A 356 21.83 -19.44 12.31
C GLU A 356 21.14 -19.68 10.97
N ILE A 357 20.91 -20.96 10.65
CA ILE A 357 20.22 -21.39 9.43
C ILE A 357 18.91 -22.08 9.77
N SER A 358 17.89 -21.91 8.92
CA SER A 358 16.60 -22.56 9.07
C SER A 358 15.92 -22.83 7.72
N SER A 359 15.09 -23.86 7.69
CA SER A 359 14.18 -24.17 6.57
C SER A 359 12.76 -23.67 6.81
N ASN A 360 12.40 -23.37 8.07
CA ASN A 360 10.99 -23.21 8.48
C ASN A 360 10.75 -22.11 9.55
N LEU A 361 11.78 -21.34 9.93
CA LEU A 361 11.78 -20.29 10.96
C LEU A 361 11.58 -20.78 12.41
N LYS A 362 11.31 -22.06 12.63
CA LYS A 362 11.13 -22.67 13.95
C LYS A 362 12.43 -23.32 14.42
N ASP A 363 13.01 -24.14 13.55
CA ASP A 363 14.21 -24.90 13.85
C ASP A 363 15.45 -24.13 13.35
N TRP A 364 16.25 -23.64 14.29
CA TRP A 364 17.48 -22.89 14.01
C TRP A 364 18.72 -23.70 14.39
N LYS A 365 19.65 -23.85 13.44
CA LYS A 365 20.96 -24.45 13.69
C LYS A 365 22.02 -23.36 13.69
N GLU A 366 22.72 -23.19 14.81
CA GLU A 366 23.84 -22.26 14.90
C GLU A 366 25.07 -22.80 14.16
N ILE A 367 25.72 -21.91 13.42
CA ILE A 367 27.04 -22.12 12.79
C ILE A 367 27.96 -21.01 13.29
N ARG A 368 29.13 -21.42 13.77
CA ARG A 368 30.20 -20.51 14.19
C ARG A 368 31.27 -20.47 13.12
N ILE A 369 31.63 -19.27 12.71
CA ILE A 369 32.72 -19.01 11.76
C ILE A 369 33.70 -18.00 12.33
N LEU A 370 34.87 -17.88 11.69
CA LEU A 370 35.76 -16.74 11.90
C LEU A 370 35.35 -15.63 10.94
N ALA A 371 35.08 -14.45 11.48
CA ALA A 371 34.78 -13.27 10.70
C ALA A 371 36.00 -12.90 9.84
N ASN A 372 35.76 -12.56 8.57
CA ASN A 372 36.79 -12.16 7.63
C ASN A 372 36.14 -11.32 6.52
N LYS A 373 36.95 -10.68 5.67
CA LYS A 373 36.48 -9.88 4.53
C LYS A 373 35.70 -10.71 3.52
N THR A 374 36.01 -12.01 3.45
CA THR A 374 35.28 -13.03 2.71
C THR A 374 35.00 -14.18 3.68
N MET A 375 33.72 -14.36 4.03
CA MET A 375 33.26 -15.42 4.90
C MET A 375 32.76 -16.58 4.04
N LYS A 376 33.40 -17.74 4.16
CA LYS A 376 32.96 -19.00 3.54
C LYS A 376 32.33 -19.88 4.61
N ILE A 377 31.06 -20.19 4.42
CA ILE A 377 30.25 -20.97 5.35
C ILE A 377 29.95 -22.32 4.71
N ASN A 378 30.48 -23.39 5.29
CA ASN A 378 30.19 -24.75 4.87
C ASN A 378 28.79 -25.17 5.36
N LEU A 379 27.98 -25.70 4.45
CA LEU A 379 26.62 -26.15 4.68
C LEU A 379 26.48 -27.62 4.31
N ASP A 380 25.43 -28.24 4.82
CA ASP A 380 25.10 -29.64 4.56
C ASP A 380 24.04 -29.67 3.44
N PRO A 381 24.38 -30.06 2.20
CA PRO A 381 23.44 -30.03 1.09
C PRO A 381 22.28 -31.01 1.28
N GLU A 382 22.40 -32.03 2.14
CA GLU A 382 21.29 -32.94 2.49
C GLU A 382 20.24 -32.26 3.38
N ARG A 383 20.52 -31.05 3.87
CA ARG A 383 19.61 -30.25 4.70
C ARG A 383 19.36 -28.90 4.02
N PRO A 384 18.40 -28.83 3.07
CA PRO A 384 18.07 -27.59 2.38
C PRO A 384 17.77 -26.45 3.36
N VAL A 385 18.31 -25.27 3.04
CA VAL A 385 18.16 -24.04 3.83
C VAL A 385 17.33 -23.04 3.05
N ARG A 386 16.54 -22.23 3.74
CA ARG A 386 15.89 -21.06 3.15
C ARG A 386 16.32 -19.76 3.80
N TYR A 387 16.48 -19.77 5.12
CA TYR A 387 16.72 -18.59 5.92
C TYR A 387 18.09 -18.64 6.58
N VAL A 388 18.80 -17.52 6.54
CA VAL A 388 20.04 -17.31 7.29
C VAL A 388 19.88 -16.02 8.09
N ARG A 389 20.32 -16.01 9.36
CA ARG A 389 20.43 -14.78 10.15
C ARG A 389 21.73 -14.72 10.95
N PHE A 390 22.31 -13.54 11.08
CA PHE A 390 23.52 -13.30 11.86
C PHE A 390 23.20 -12.71 13.23
N LYS A 391 24.01 -13.03 14.23
CA LYS A 391 24.01 -12.34 15.54
C LYS A 391 24.80 -11.03 15.43
N GLY A 392 24.22 -10.08 14.71
CA GLY A 392 24.84 -8.82 14.30
C GLY A 392 24.72 -8.63 12.79
N THR A 393 25.24 -7.51 12.28
CA THR A 393 25.28 -7.25 10.85
C THR A 393 26.61 -6.60 10.50
N PRO A 394 27.26 -6.97 9.39
CA PRO A 394 28.32 -6.14 8.84
C PRO A 394 27.76 -4.76 8.45
N ASP A 395 28.60 -3.75 8.45
CA ASP A 395 28.22 -2.40 8.04
C ASP A 395 27.90 -2.35 6.54
N LYS A 396 28.68 -3.08 5.73
CA LYS A 396 28.58 -3.11 4.27
C LYS A 396 28.80 -4.53 3.73
N ILE A 397 28.00 -4.89 2.73
CA ILE A 397 28.04 -6.18 2.03
C ILE A 397 28.17 -5.87 0.55
N ILE A 398 29.15 -6.48 -0.10
CA ILE A 398 29.42 -6.33 -1.53
C ILE A 398 28.71 -7.45 -2.30
N GLU A 399 28.80 -8.68 -1.81
CA GLU A 399 28.33 -9.83 -2.58
C GLU A 399 27.96 -11.00 -1.67
N VAL A 400 26.93 -11.75 -2.07
CA VAL A 400 26.48 -12.97 -1.40
C VAL A 400 26.24 -14.05 -2.46
N LYS A 401 27.02 -15.14 -2.39
CA LYS A 401 26.99 -16.25 -3.36
C LYS A 401 26.71 -17.58 -2.67
N GLY A 402 26.05 -18.48 -3.38
CA GLY A 402 25.87 -19.87 -2.94
C GLY A 402 26.39 -20.84 -3.99
N TYR A 403 26.92 -21.96 -3.54
CA TYR A 403 27.42 -23.02 -4.40
C TYR A 403 26.83 -24.38 -4.00
N LEU A 404 26.70 -25.24 -5.01
CA LEU A 404 26.44 -26.66 -4.85
C LEU A 404 27.35 -27.44 -5.79
N ASN A 405 28.19 -28.32 -5.25
CA ASN A 405 29.17 -29.10 -5.99
C ASN A 405 30.05 -28.24 -6.92
N GLY A 406 30.43 -27.05 -6.44
CA GLY A 406 31.25 -26.08 -7.18
C GLY A 406 30.52 -25.27 -8.26
N SER A 407 29.21 -25.48 -8.45
CA SER A 407 28.38 -24.66 -9.35
C SER A 407 27.68 -23.55 -8.58
N GLU A 408 27.74 -22.31 -9.08
CA GLU A 408 27.04 -21.18 -8.48
C GLU A 408 25.52 -21.33 -8.64
N LEU A 409 24.77 -21.00 -7.59
CA LEU A 409 23.32 -21.09 -7.54
C LEU A 409 22.64 -19.85 -8.15
N ASP A 410 21.40 -20.02 -8.63
CA ASP A 410 20.57 -18.88 -9.04
C ASP A 410 20.14 -18.07 -7.80
N ARG A 411 20.32 -16.75 -7.89
CA ARG A 411 20.07 -15.78 -6.83
C ARG A 411 18.93 -14.83 -7.14
N SER A 412 18.19 -15.08 -8.22
CA SER A 412 17.07 -14.22 -8.68
C SER A 412 15.95 -14.03 -7.63
N LYS A 413 15.80 -14.98 -6.71
CA LYS A 413 14.82 -14.95 -5.61
C LYS A 413 15.39 -14.49 -4.26
N TRP A 414 16.70 -14.28 -4.19
CA TRP A 414 17.36 -13.98 -2.92
C TRP A 414 17.10 -12.54 -2.50
N LYS A 415 16.89 -12.37 -1.20
CA LYS A 415 16.63 -11.07 -0.57
C LYS A 415 17.44 -10.95 0.69
N GLY A 416 17.74 -9.71 1.10
CA GLY A 416 18.42 -9.49 2.36
C GLY A 416 17.99 -8.23 3.10
N SER A 417 18.09 -8.29 4.42
CA SER A 417 17.86 -7.14 5.30
C SER A 417 18.85 -7.09 6.45
N HIS A 418 19.09 -5.91 7.03
CA HIS A 418 20.11 -5.77 8.08
C HIS A 418 19.73 -4.82 9.23
N LEU A 419 18.62 -4.09 9.15
CA LEU A 419 18.27 -3.08 10.16
C LEU A 419 17.62 -3.66 11.42
N TYR A 420 16.92 -4.79 11.31
CA TYR A 420 15.98 -5.23 12.34
C TYR A 420 16.63 -5.95 13.51
N SER A 421 16.04 -5.77 14.69
CA SER A 421 16.53 -6.37 15.93
C SER A 421 16.61 -7.90 15.81
N PRO A 422 17.64 -8.55 16.39
CA PRO A 422 17.60 -9.99 16.57
C PRO A 422 16.67 -10.34 17.74
N TYR A 423 15.88 -11.41 17.61
CA TYR A 423 14.83 -11.77 18.59
C TYR A 423 15.36 -11.90 20.03
N TYR A 424 16.56 -12.46 20.21
CA TYR A 424 17.16 -12.64 21.54
C TYR A 424 17.33 -11.34 22.34
N ARG A 425 17.37 -10.17 21.68
CA ARG A 425 17.45 -8.85 22.33
C ARG A 425 16.09 -8.25 22.68
N ILE A 426 15.03 -8.67 22.01
CA ILE A 426 13.68 -8.09 22.13
C ILE A 426 12.58 -9.16 22.30
N LYS A 427 12.87 -10.24 23.03
CA LYS A 427 11.94 -11.37 23.20
C LYS A 427 10.51 -10.92 23.57
N ALA A 428 9.51 -11.67 23.12
CA ALA A 428 8.13 -11.42 23.49
C ALA A 428 7.92 -11.63 25.00
N GLU A 429 7.20 -10.71 25.64
CA GLU A 429 6.82 -10.77 27.07
C GLU A 429 5.29 -10.79 27.27
N LYS A 430 4.53 -10.37 26.25
CA LYS A 430 3.07 -10.41 26.21
C LYS A 430 2.59 -10.89 24.85
N ALA A 431 1.41 -11.50 24.82
CA ALA A 431 0.78 -11.91 23.58
C ALA A 431 -0.74 -11.71 23.65
N TRP A 432 -1.33 -11.53 22.47
CA TRP A 432 -2.76 -11.55 22.24
C TRP A 432 -3.05 -12.39 21.01
N THR A 433 -4.19 -13.09 21.01
CA THR A 433 -4.57 -13.97 19.91
C THR A 433 -6.05 -13.89 19.59
N ALA A 434 -6.38 -14.21 18.34
CA ALA A 434 -7.72 -14.55 17.86
C ALA A 434 -7.58 -15.57 16.74
N SER A 435 -8.62 -16.38 16.51
CA SER A 435 -8.63 -17.34 15.40
C SER A 435 -9.86 -17.09 14.53
N THR A 436 -9.71 -17.30 13.23
CA THR A 436 -10.79 -17.14 12.26
C THR A 436 -10.59 -18.05 11.06
N VAL A 437 -11.64 -18.18 10.25
CA VAL A 437 -11.64 -18.91 8.98
C VAL A 437 -12.28 -18.02 7.93
N LEU A 438 -11.59 -17.80 6.82
CA LEU A 438 -12.09 -16.99 5.70
C LEU A 438 -12.73 -17.90 4.65
N SER A 439 -14.05 -17.82 4.52
CA SER A 439 -14.81 -18.54 3.49
C SER A 439 -14.81 -17.81 2.14
N GLU A 440 -14.70 -16.48 2.18
CA GLU A 440 -14.69 -15.58 1.02
C GLU A 440 -13.51 -14.61 1.12
N ILE A 441 -12.70 -14.58 0.06
CA ILE A 441 -11.49 -13.76 -0.06
C ILE A 441 -11.58 -13.03 -1.41
N PRO A 442 -12.03 -11.77 -1.43
CA PRO A 442 -11.97 -10.92 -2.61
C PRO A 442 -10.54 -10.71 -3.15
N ASP A 443 -10.42 -10.36 -4.43
CA ASP A 443 -9.12 -10.01 -5.02
C ASP A 443 -8.50 -8.80 -4.29
N GLY A 444 -7.18 -8.84 -4.07
CA GLY A 444 -6.46 -7.77 -3.35
C GLY A 444 -6.69 -7.76 -1.84
N SER A 445 -7.26 -8.83 -1.27
CA SER A 445 -7.53 -8.90 0.17
C SER A 445 -6.26 -8.99 1.03
N TYR A 446 -6.30 -8.32 2.17
CA TYR A 446 -5.29 -8.41 3.21
C TYR A 446 -5.92 -8.23 4.60
N LEU A 447 -5.27 -8.79 5.62
CA LEU A 447 -5.59 -8.53 7.02
C LEU A 447 -4.87 -7.26 7.47
N ALA A 448 -5.62 -6.36 8.10
CA ALA A 448 -5.09 -5.26 8.86
C ALA A 448 -5.17 -5.61 10.36
N VAL A 449 -4.01 -5.88 10.97
CA VAL A 449 -3.90 -6.16 12.41
C VAL A 449 -3.49 -4.88 13.12
N CYS A 450 -4.46 -4.25 13.76
CA CYS A 450 -4.36 -2.91 14.33
C CYS A 450 -3.98 -3.01 15.81
N LEU A 451 -2.90 -2.37 16.22
CA LEU A 451 -2.43 -2.29 17.60
C LEU A 451 -2.81 -0.93 18.19
N GLU A 452 -4.11 -0.73 18.42
CA GLU A 452 -4.69 0.55 18.84
C GLU A 452 -4.24 0.92 20.26
N GLY A 453 -3.42 1.96 20.41
CA GLY A 453 -2.85 2.40 21.68
C GLY A 453 -1.33 2.44 21.68
N GLU A 454 -0.72 2.63 22.86
CA GLU A 454 0.72 2.82 23.03
C GLU A 454 1.45 1.48 23.27
N HIS A 455 2.44 1.22 22.41
CA HIS A 455 3.29 0.04 22.49
C HIS A 455 4.80 0.35 22.57
N GLY A 456 5.20 1.62 22.43
CA GLY A 456 6.60 2.03 22.37
C GLY A 456 7.15 1.97 20.94
N ILE A 457 8.37 2.44 20.71
CA ILE A 457 8.97 2.37 19.37
C ILE A 457 9.43 0.92 19.13
N GLU A 458 8.88 0.27 18.10
CA GLU A 458 9.14 -1.16 17.78
C GLU A 458 8.83 -2.11 18.96
N GLY A 459 7.89 -1.73 19.84
CA GLY A 459 7.57 -2.48 21.04
C GLY A 459 6.48 -3.54 20.88
N ALA A 460 5.85 -3.65 19.70
CA ALA A 460 4.92 -4.72 19.39
C ALA A 460 4.93 -5.11 17.91
N TYR A 461 4.70 -6.40 17.63
CA TYR A 461 4.66 -6.99 16.29
C TYR A 461 3.42 -7.86 16.10
N ALA A 462 2.97 -8.05 14.85
CA ALA A 462 1.90 -8.97 14.52
C ALA A 462 2.32 -9.94 13.41
N ALA A 463 1.75 -11.14 13.44
CA ALA A 463 1.93 -12.22 12.47
C ALA A 463 0.71 -13.15 12.51
N LEU A 464 0.63 -14.08 11.54
CA LEU A 464 -0.38 -15.13 11.51
C LEU A 464 0.25 -16.51 11.70
N ARG A 465 -0.58 -17.48 12.08
CA ARG A 465 -0.40 -18.88 11.70
C ARG A 465 -1.50 -19.27 10.73
N VAL A 466 -1.13 -19.86 9.60
CA VAL A 466 -2.07 -20.47 8.66
C VAL A 466 -1.79 -21.97 8.65
N ASP A 467 -2.70 -22.77 9.22
CA ASP A 467 -2.48 -24.19 9.52
C ASP A 467 -1.08 -24.43 10.15
N ASP A 468 -0.82 -23.76 11.27
CA ASP A 468 0.44 -23.80 12.04
C ASP A 468 1.71 -23.28 11.34
N LYS A 469 1.61 -22.77 10.11
CA LYS A 469 2.75 -22.14 9.41
C LYS A 469 2.79 -20.64 9.71
N PRO A 470 3.91 -20.09 10.19
CA PRO A 470 4.00 -18.67 10.48
C PRO A 470 4.00 -17.86 9.17
N VAL A 471 3.18 -16.81 9.13
CA VAL A 471 3.08 -15.87 8.00
C VAL A 471 3.27 -14.46 8.53
N GLY A 472 4.25 -13.76 7.97
CA GLY A 472 4.65 -12.43 8.39
C GLY A 472 3.87 -11.30 7.74
N ALA A 473 4.02 -10.11 8.30
CA ALA A 473 3.51 -8.86 7.75
C ALA A 473 4.58 -8.12 6.93
N PRO A 474 4.58 -8.22 5.58
CA PRO A 474 5.58 -7.55 4.75
C PRO A 474 5.53 -6.03 4.87
N ASP A 475 4.36 -5.46 5.20
CA ASP A 475 4.16 -4.02 5.36
C ASP A 475 3.37 -3.67 6.62
N ARG A 476 3.46 -2.40 7.04
CA ARG A 476 2.70 -1.83 8.15
C ARG A 476 2.62 -0.31 8.07
N SER A 477 1.70 0.29 8.81
CA SER A 477 1.64 1.73 9.04
C SER A 477 1.89 2.08 10.52
N PRO A 478 2.76 3.06 10.82
CA PRO A 478 3.77 3.63 9.91
C PRO A 478 4.76 2.56 9.44
N SER A 479 5.39 2.77 8.28
CA SER A 479 6.28 1.79 7.65
C SER A 479 7.41 1.30 8.56
N TYR A 480 7.93 0.11 8.26
CA TYR A 480 9.15 -0.38 8.89
C TYR A 480 10.34 0.55 8.64
N PRO A 481 11.37 0.54 9.51
CA PRO A 481 12.65 1.16 9.19
C PRO A 481 13.18 0.72 7.82
N ALA A 482 13.77 1.67 7.11
CA ALA A 482 14.30 1.51 5.78
C ALA A 482 15.70 2.11 5.71
N ASN A 483 16.43 1.82 4.63
CA ASN A 483 17.58 2.60 4.18
C ASN A 483 17.07 3.69 3.22
N PRO A 484 16.62 4.86 3.71
CA PRO A 484 15.94 5.82 2.87
C PRO A 484 16.89 6.48 1.86
N TRP A 485 16.35 6.80 0.68
CA TRP A 485 16.97 7.79 -0.19
C TRP A 485 17.01 9.14 0.52
N GLU A 486 15.88 9.81 0.73
CA GLU A 486 15.93 11.15 1.30
C GLU A 486 15.72 11.20 2.82
N TYR A 487 14.47 11.06 3.23
CA TYR A 487 14.02 11.27 4.59
C TYR A 487 13.71 9.94 5.27
N PRO A 488 14.04 9.78 6.57
CA PRO A 488 13.78 8.54 7.27
C PRO A 488 12.31 8.29 7.51
N VAL A 489 12.00 7.01 7.72
CA VAL A 489 10.68 6.60 8.17
C VAL A 489 10.41 7.18 9.56
N VAL A 490 9.22 7.74 9.73
CA VAL A 490 8.79 8.36 10.98
C VAL A 490 8.68 7.28 12.05
N LYS A 491 9.30 7.52 13.21
CA LYS A 491 9.14 6.65 14.38
C LYS A 491 7.84 7.03 15.08
N ALA A 492 6.96 6.05 15.25
CA ALA A 492 5.79 6.18 16.11
C ALA A 492 5.88 5.17 17.25
N LYS A 493 5.22 5.50 18.36
CA LYS A 493 5.18 4.69 19.59
C LYS A 493 3.82 4.04 19.85
N SER A 494 2.89 4.19 18.90
CA SER A 494 1.49 3.81 19.06
C SER A 494 0.84 3.53 17.70
N HIS A 495 -0.32 2.87 17.73
CA HIS A 495 -1.22 2.66 16.59
C HIS A 495 -0.55 2.01 15.36
N TYR A 496 0.30 1.00 15.58
CA TYR A 496 0.83 0.26 14.44
C TYR A 496 -0.28 -0.58 13.82
N THR A 497 -0.38 -0.60 12.49
CA THR A 497 -1.27 -1.50 11.77
C THR A 497 -0.44 -2.36 10.83
N TYR A 498 -0.43 -3.66 11.05
CA TYR A 498 0.30 -4.63 10.24
C TYR A 498 -0.57 -5.14 9.09
N TYR A 499 -0.02 -5.16 7.88
CA TYR A 499 -0.72 -5.58 6.68
C TYR A 499 -0.20 -6.94 6.21
N ILE A 500 -1.09 -7.93 6.17
CA ILE A 500 -0.74 -9.31 5.84
C ILE A 500 -1.60 -9.76 4.64
N PRO A 501 -1.00 -9.92 3.45
CA PRO A 501 -1.74 -10.37 2.27
C PRO A 501 -2.47 -11.69 2.51
N VAL A 502 -3.72 -11.77 2.07
CA VAL A 502 -4.52 -12.99 2.14
C VAL A 502 -4.58 -13.60 0.75
N THR A 503 -3.97 -14.76 0.58
CA THR A 503 -3.94 -15.48 -0.69
C THR A 503 -5.07 -16.49 -0.80
N SER A 504 -5.42 -16.89 -2.02
CA SER A 504 -6.51 -17.82 -2.28
C SER A 504 -6.34 -19.18 -1.58
N ASP A 505 -5.09 -19.62 -1.37
CA ASP A 505 -4.79 -20.86 -0.67
C ASP A 505 -5.04 -20.78 0.85
N MET A 506 -5.29 -19.59 1.42
CA MET A 506 -5.72 -19.44 2.82
C MET A 506 -7.21 -19.69 3.02
N ARG A 507 -7.99 -19.81 1.94
CA ARG A 507 -9.44 -20.02 2.00
C ARG A 507 -9.78 -21.30 2.76
N GLY A 508 -10.65 -21.18 3.75
CA GLY A 508 -11.12 -22.31 4.56
C GLY A 508 -10.10 -22.88 5.55
N LYS A 509 -8.87 -22.34 5.59
CA LYS A 509 -7.84 -22.72 6.57
C LYS A 509 -8.06 -22.04 7.91
N ASN A 510 -7.53 -22.63 8.98
CA ASN A 510 -7.50 -21.94 10.27
C ASN A 510 -6.42 -20.86 10.24
N ILE A 511 -6.82 -19.63 10.57
CA ILE A 511 -5.93 -18.48 10.66
C ILE A 511 -5.90 -18.02 12.12
N ASP A 512 -4.78 -18.24 12.80
CA ASP A 512 -4.52 -17.65 14.11
C ASP A 512 -3.81 -16.32 13.91
N ILE A 513 -4.40 -15.23 14.38
CA ILE A 513 -3.81 -13.90 14.37
C ILE A 513 -3.15 -13.66 15.73
N VAL A 514 -1.86 -13.34 15.73
CA VAL A 514 -1.09 -13.14 16.96
C VAL A 514 -0.46 -11.76 16.97
N ALA A 515 -0.65 -11.03 18.08
CA ALA A 515 0.11 -9.83 18.40
C ALA A 515 1.07 -10.12 19.56
N LEU A 516 2.32 -9.68 19.45
CA LEU A 516 3.38 -9.86 20.43
C LEU A 516 3.78 -8.51 20.99
N GLY A 517 3.81 -8.40 22.32
CA GLY A 517 4.43 -7.29 23.05
C GLY A 517 5.87 -7.65 23.39
N MET A 518 6.82 -6.84 22.91
CA MET A 518 8.25 -7.12 22.98
C MET A 518 8.88 -6.52 24.23
N LYS A 519 9.94 -7.16 24.73
CA LYS A 519 10.75 -6.68 25.85
C LYS A 519 11.16 -5.21 25.66
N GLY A 520 10.90 -4.40 26.69
CA GLY A 520 11.17 -2.96 26.68
C GLY A 520 10.09 -2.12 26.00
N GLY A 521 9.02 -2.74 25.52
CA GLY A 521 7.82 -2.06 25.01
C GLY A 521 6.87 -1.59 26.11
N VAL A 522 5.79 -0.96 25.67
CA VAL A 522 4.61 -0.62 26.47
C VAL A 522 3.49 -1.56 26.04
N TYR A 523 2.58 -1.92 26.95
CA TYR A 523 1.52 -2.89 26.67
C TYR A 523 0.13 -2.27 26.85
N ASN A 524 -0.01 -0.99 26.48
CA ASN A 524 -1.24 -0.22 26.61
C ASN A 524 -1.93 -0.06 25.25
N PHE A 525 -2.27 -1.19 24.64
CA PHE A 525 -2.94 -1.22 23.34
C PHE A 525 -3.97 -2.36 23.28
N LYS A 526 -4.95 -2.20 22.39
CA LYS A 526 -6.02 -3.16 22.12
C LYS A 526 -5.86 -3.68 20.68
N PRO A 527 -5.35 -4.91 20.50
CA PRO A 527 -5.24 -5.47 19.17
C PRO A 527 -6.59 -5.91 18.61
N GLU A 528 -6.84 -5.58 17.35
CA GLU A 528 -8.00 -6.05 16.58
C GLU A 528 -7.60 -6.32 15.13
N VAL A 529 -8.42 -7.08 14.41
CA VAL A 529 -8.15 -7.46 13.03
C VAL A 529 -9.34 -7.24 12.13
N TRP A 530 -9.05 -6.67 10.96
CA TRP A 530 -9.98 -6.38 9.89
C TRP A 530 -9.54 -7.08 8.61
N LEU A 531 -10.50 -7.58 7.84
CA LEU A 531 -10.28 -7.94 6.44
C LEU A 531 -10.67 -6.75 5.58
N THR A 532 -9.82 -6.38 4.63
CA THR A 532 -10.12 -5.35 3.63
C THR A 532 -9.46 -5.73 2.30
N ALA A 533 -9.61 -4.90 1.27
CA ALA A 533 -9.01 -5.12 -0.03
C ALA A 533 -8.58 -3.79 -0.68
N TYR A 534 -7.37 -3.78 -1.24
CA TYR A 534 -6.88 -2.67 -2.06
C TYR A 534 -6.21 -3.19 -3.34
N PRO A 535 -6.61 -2.68 -4.52
CA PRO A 535 -7.78 -1.84 -4.76
C PRO A 535 -9.09 -2.50 -4.30
N ALA A 536 -10.16 -1.72 -4.12
CA ALA A 536 -11.49 -2.29 -3.86
C ALA A 536 -11.83 -3.29 -4.98
N PRO A 537 -12.50 -4.42 -4.69
CA PRO A 537 -12.59 -5.58 -5.57
C PRO A 537 -13.62 -5.40 -6.70
N TYR A 538 -13.64 -4.22 -7.31
CA TYR A 538 -14.46 -3.92 -8.47
C TYR A 538 -14.04 -4.77 -9.67
N LYS A 539 -15.02 -5.19 -10.44
CA LYS A 539 -14.83 -5.58 -11.83
C LYS A 539 -15.13 -4.37 -12.72
N GLU A 540 -14.47 -4.34 -13.86
CA GLU A 540 -14.50 -3.20 -14.76
C GLU A 540 -15.06 -3.58 -16.12
N LYS A 541 -15.75 -2.64 -16.76
CA LYS A 541 -16.18 -2.72 -18.17
C LYS A 541 -15.79 -1.41 -18.84
N GLU A 542 -15.21 -1.46 -20.04
CA GLU A 542 -14.73 -0.26 -20.73
C GLU A 542 -15.82 0.29 -21.65
N LEU A 543 -16.33 1.48 -21.32
CA LEU A 543 -17.21 2.26 -22.19
C LEU A 543 -16.38 3.27 -22.98
N ILE A 544 -16.42 3.15 -24.31
CA ILE A 544 -15.80 4.09 -25.25
C ILE A 544 -16.89 4.88 -25.96
N LEU A 545 -16.77 6.21 -25.98
CA LEU A 545 -17.64 7.11 -26.73
C LEU A 545 -16.83 7.82 -27.82
N ILE A 546 -17.22 7.62 -29.08
CA ILE A 546 -16.59 8.23 -30.24
C ILE A 546 -17.29 9.55 -30.53
N ARG A 547 -16.54 10.64 -30.60
CA ARG A 547 -17.08 11.97 -30.95
C ARG A 547 -17.43 12.05 -32.43
N ASP A 548 -18.42 12.87 -32.78
CA ASP A 548 -18.60 13.33 -34.15
C ASP A 548 -17.38 14.17 -34.56
N LYS A 549 -16.95 14.04 -35.83
CA LYS A 549 -15.79 14.78 -36.36
C LYS A 549 -16.15 16.21 -36.74
#